data_AF-A0A942EVS9-F1
#
_entry.id   AF-A0A942EVS9-F1
#
_cell.length_a   1.000
_cell.length_b   1.000
_cell.length_c   1.000
_cell.angle_alpha   90.00
_cell.angle_beta   90.00
_cell.angle_gamma   90.00
#
_symmetry.space_group_name_H-M   'P 1'
#
loop_
_entity.id
_entity.type
_entity.pdbx_description
1 polymer ?
#
loop_
_entity_poly.entity_id
_entity_poly.type
_entity_poly.pdbx_seq_one_letter_code
_entity_poly.pdbx_strand_id
1 'polypeptide(L)'
;MVFYTGKLVLALDNPTIVLLTDRNDLDDQLFETFSRCNEILRQKPGQAETRSEVRNLLKVASGGIVFTTIQKFLPDEKYDPYPLLSERRNIVKRPSRLAGAHQKQAKKKGHWG
;
A
#
# COMPACT_ATOMS: atom_id res chain seq x y z
N MET A 1 -14.89 1.14 -5.48
CA MET A 1 -13.88 0.46 -4.63
C MET A 1 -14.24 0.48 -3.14
N VAL A 2 -14.84 1.56 -2.63
CA VAL A 2 -15.29 1.71 -1.23
C VAL A 2 -16.13 0.53 -0.71
N PHE A 3 -17.17 0.10 -1.43
CA PHE A 3 -18.03 -1.02 -1.01
C PHE A 3 -17.29 -2.35 -0.83
N TYR A 4 -16.30 -2.61 -1.69
CA TYR A 4 -15.48 -3.82 -1.59
C TYR A 4 -14.60 -3.77 -0.34
N THR A 5 -13.98 -2.62 -0.08
CA THR A 5 -13.21 -2.39 1.15
C THR A 5 -14.09 -2.58 2.39
N GLY A 6 -15.32 -2.04 2.40
CA GLY A 6 -16.26 -2.24 3.51
C GLY A 6 -16.59 -3.72 3.77
N LYS A 7 -16.78 -4.51 2.71
CA LYS A 7 -16.97 -5.97 2.85
C LYS A 7 -15.73 -6.68 3.39
N LEU A 8 -14.53 -6.27 2.98
CA LEU A 8 -13.28 -6.84 3.51
C LEU A 8 -13.09 -6.53 4.99
N VAL A 9 -13.46 -5.31 5.43
CA VAL A 9 -13.38 -4.94 6.85
C VAL A 9 -14.19 -5.89 7.72
N LEU A 10 -15.38 -6.28 7.26
CA LEU A 10 -16.26 -7.21 7.96
C LEU A 10 -15.81 -8.67 7.82
N ALA A 11 -15.37 -9.08 6.63
CA ALA A 11 -15.03 -10.48 6.35
C ALA A 11 -13.71 -10.95 6.98
N LEU A 12 -12.78 -10.03 7.24
CA LEU A 12 -11.43 -10.32 7.75
C LEU A 12 -11.22 -9.84 9.19
N ASP A 13 -12.30 -9.62 9.94
CA ASP A 13 -12.28 -9.20 11.34
C ASP A 13 -11.40 -7.96 11.60
N ASN A 14 -11.78 -6.84 10.95
CA ASN A 14 -11.11 -5.55 11.08
C ASN A 14 -9.60 -5.54 10.70
N PRO A 15 -9.26 -5.93 9.46
CA PRO A 15 -7.89 -5.86 8.95
C PRO A 15 -7.44 -4.40 8.78
N THR A 16 -6.13 -4.19 8.72
CA THR A 16 -5.55 -2.94 8.23
C THR A 16 -5.42 -3.02 6.71
N ILE A 17 -6.11 -2.13 5.99
CA ILE A 17 -6.15 -2.13 4.52
C ILE A 17 -5.24 -1.02 4.01
N VAL A 18 -4.27 -1.37 3.16
CA VAL A 18 -3.35 -0.40 2.55
C VAL A 18 -3.66 -0.28 1.07
N LEU A 19 -4.10 0.90 0.64
CA LEU A 19 -4.28 1.24 -0.77
C LEU A 19 -2.98 1.86 -1.29
N LEU A 20 -2.26 1.07 -2.08
CA LEU A 20 -1.02 1.50 -2.71
C LEU A 20 -1.30 2.02 -4.12
N THR A 21 -0.88 3.26 -4.36
CA THR A 21 -0.94 3.94 -5.66
C THR A 21 0.48 4.20 -6.18
N ASP A 22 0.61 4.48 -7.48
CA ASP A 22 1.89 4.86 -8.09
C ASP A 22 2.06 6.38 -8.19
N ARG A 23 0.98 7.15 -8.04
CA ARG A 23 0.96 8.61 -8.17
C ARG A 23 0.23 9.29 -7.01
N ASN A 24 0.74 10.46 -6.60
CA ASN A 24 0.15 11.24 -5.50
C ASN A 24 -1.25 11.77 -5.86
N ASP A 25 -1.46 12.27 -7.07
CA ASP A 25 -2.76 12.82 -7.48
C ASP A 25 -3.87 11.76 -7.53
N LEU A 26 -3.51 10.51 -7.89
CA LEU A 26 -4.43 9.38 -7.82
C LEU A 26 -4.70 8.97 -6.36
N ASP A 27 -3.67 9.02 -5.51
CA ASP A 27 -3.80 8.81 -4.07
C ASP A 27 -4.79 9.79 -3.45
N ASP A 28 -4.63 11.08 -3.74
CA ASP A 28 -5.47 12.18 -3.26
C ASP A 28 -6.94 12.01 -3.69
N GLN A 29 -7.18 11.71 -4.97
CA GLN A 29 -8.54 11.47 -5.49
C GLN A 29 -9.22 10.29 -4.80
N LEU A 30 -8.48 9.20 -4.57
CA LEU A 30 -9.01 8.03 -3.88
C LEU A 30 -9.25 8.32 -2.39
N PHE A 31 -8.32 9.01 -1.73
CA PHE A 31 -8.46 9.41 -0.34
C PHE A 31 -9.68 10.30 -0.13
N GLU A 32 -9.91 11.28 -1.02
CA GLU A 32 -11.07 12.16 -0.95
C GLU A 32 -12.38 11.36 -1.12
N THR A 33 -12.41 10.44 -2.09
CA THR A 33 -13.57 9.56 -2.32
C THR A 33 -13.88 8.72 -1.09
N PHE A 34 -12.87 8.14 -0.45
CA PHE A 34 -13.05 7.32 0.75
C PHE A 34 -13.44 8.16 1.97
N SER A 35 -12.86 9.35 2.12
CA SER A 35 -13.19 10.29 3.19
C SER A 35 -14.64 10.76 3.13
N ARG A 36 -15.21 10.93 1.93
CA ARG A 36 -16.63 11.22 1.72
C ARG A 36 -17.55 10.04 2.07
N CYS A 37 -17.01 8.82 2.16
CA CYS A 37 -17.76 7.60 2.46
C CYS A 37 -17.44 7.01 3.84
N ASN A 38 -16.97 7.83 4.79
CA ASN A 38 -16.62 7.39 6.15
C ASN A 38 -17.78 6.69 6.88
N GLU A 39 -19.02 7.08 6.61
CA GLU A 39 -20.21 6.44 7.19
C GLU A 39 -20.35 4.97 6.79
N ILE A 40 -19.98 4.64 5.55
CA ILE A 40 -20.03 3.26 5.01
C ILE A 40 -18.92 2.42 5.63
N LEU A 41 -17.74 3.02 5.85
CA LEU A 41 -16.56 2.32 6.33
C LEU A 41 -16.49 2.26 7.86
N ARG A 42 -17.24 3.12 8.56
CA ARG A 42 -17.21 3.32 10.04
C ARG A 42 -15.81 3.58 10.60
N GLN A 43 -14.88 3.97 9.73
CA GLN A 43 -13.48 4.20 10.03
C GLN A 43 -13.03 5.41 9.21
N LYS A 44 -12.17 6.23 9.81
CA LYS A 44 -11.57 7.36 9.10
C LYS A 44 -10.32 6.85 8.36
N PRO A 45 -10.24 6.99 7.02
CA PRO A 45 -9.03 6.68 6.29
C PRO A 45 -7.92 7.65 6.72
N GLY A 46 -6.69 7.14 6.75
CA GLY A 46 -5.48 7.94 6.92
C GLY A 46 -4.70 7.99 5.60
N GLN A 47 -4.07 9.12 5.31
CA GLN A 47 -3.16 9.29 4.19
C GLN A 47 -1.75 9.51 4.75
N ALA A 48 -0.76 8.82 4.20
CA ALA A 48 0.64 9.00 4.58
C ALA A 48 1.37 9.80 3.49
N GLU A 49 1.78 11.01 3.83
CA GLU A 49 2.62 11.89 2.99
C GLU A 49 4.10 11.52 3.07
N THR A 50 4.52 10.96 4.21
CA THR A 50 5.93 10.59 4.43
C THR A 50 6.13 9.11 4.73
N ARG A 51 7.35 8.62 4.51
CA ARG A 51 7.74 7.24 4.90
C ARG A 51 7.59 6.98 6.41
N SER A 52 7.81 8.02 7.21
CA SER A 52 7.64 7.97 8.67
C SER A 52 6.17 7.83 9.05
N GLU A 53 5.27 8.54 8.35
CA GLU A 53 3.83 8.39 8.53
C GLU A 53 3.32 7.00 8.15
N VAL A 54 3.83 6.40 7.07
CA VAL A 54 3.49 5.01 6.72
C VAL A 54 3.77 4.08 7.91
N ARG A 55 4.95 4.20 8.53
CA ARG A 55 5.30 3.40 9.71
C ARG A 55 4.38 3.69 10.89
N ASN A 56 4.02 4.95 11.13
CA ASN A 56 3.15 5.32 12.25
C ASN A 56 1.71 4.83 12.04
N LEU A 57 1.17 4.95 10.82
CA LEU A 57 -0.18 4.47 10.49
C LEU A 57 -0.28 2.94 10.50
N LEU A 58 0.81 2.22 10.21
CA LEU A 58 0.85 0.75 10.25
C LEU A 58 1.20 0.15 11.62
N LYS A 59 1.53 0.98 12.62
CA LYS A 59 1.78 0.56 14.02
C LYS A 59 0.49 0.28 14.81
N VAL A 60 -0.68 0.51 14.24
CA VAL A 60 -1.97 0.32 14.93
C VAL A 60 -2.24 -1.15 15.28
N ALA A 61 -2.94 -1.37 16.40
CA ALA A 61 -3.20 -2.70 16.94
C ALA A 61 -4.23 -3.51 16.13
N SER A 62 -5.08 -2.88 15.33
CA SER A 62 -5.97 -3.50 14.32
C SER A 62 -6.73 -2.40 13.57
N GLY A 63 -7.30 -2.75 12.41
CA GLY A 63 -8.16 -1.87 11.64
C GLY A 63 -7.44 -0.71 10.95
N GLY A 64 -8.22 0.07 10.21
CA GLY A 64 -7.75 1.27 9.52
C GLY A 64 -7.55 1.07 8.02
N ILE A 65 -7.76 2.15 7.28
CA ILE A 65 -7.55 2.23 5.84
C ILE A 65 -6.47 3.27 5.61
N VAL A 66 -5.36 2.88 5.00
CA VAL A 66 -4.19 3.73 4.78
C VAL A 66 -3.97 3.94 3.28
N PHE A 67 -3.92 5.20 2.87
CA PHE A 67 -3.58 5.65 1.53
C PHE A 67 -2.12 6.09 1.48
N THR A 68 -1.41 5.64 0.46
CA THR A 68 0.01 5.93 0.30
C THR A 68 0.51 5.47 -1.07
N THR A 69 1.64 6.03 -1.50
CA THR A 69 2.26 5.70 -2.78
C THR A 69 3.37 4.66 -2.62
N ILE A 70 3.57 3.83 -3.67
CA ILE A 70 4.57 2.75 -3.68
C ILE A 70 6.00 3.25 -3.46
N GLN A 71 6.31 4.47 -3.92
CA GLN A 71 7.60 5.14 -3.71
C GLN A 71 7.97 5.29 -2.23
N LYS A 72 6.97 5.42 -1.35
CA LYS A 72 7.16 5.52 0.11
C LYS A 72 7.55 4.16 0.74
N PHE A 73 7.39 3.06 0.00
CA PHE A 73 7.75 1.69 0.40
C PHE A 73 9.07 1.20 -0.22
N LEU A 74 9.60 1.91 -1.21
CA LEU A 74 10.90 1.59 -1.79
C LEU A 74 12.02 2.06 -0.83
N PRO A 75 13.05 1.22 -0.59
CA PRO A 75 14.21 1.64 0.18
C PRO A 75 14.95 2.78 -0.55
N ASP A 76 15.48 3.75 0.20
CA ASP A 76 16.46 4.66 -0.38
C ASP A 76 17.77 3.86 -0.51
N GLU A 77 18.31 3.78 -1.73
CA GLU A 77 19.47 2.92 -2.08
C GLU A 77 20.72 3.09 -1.18
N LYS A 78 20.75 4.11 -0.31
CA LYS A 78 21.86 4.40 0.62
C LYS A 78 21.71 3.81 2.02
N TYR A 79 20.50 3.56 2.52
CA TYR A 79 20.29 3.14 3.90
C TYR A 79 19.07 2.24 4.01
N ASP A 80 19.34 0.97 4.35
CA ASP A 80 18.40 -0.02 4.88
C ASP A 80 17.63 -0.87 3.82
N PRO A 81 18.02 -2.15 3.62
CA PRO A 81 17.31 -3.06 2.73
C PRO A 81 15.93 -3.40 3.33
N TYR A 82 14.88 -2.77 2.80
CA TYR A 82 13.47 -3.05 3.13
C TYR A 82 13.19 -3.13 4.65
N PRO A 83 13.10 -1.99 5.35
CA PRO A 83 12.73 -2.00 6.76
C PRO A 83 11.35 -2.66 6.92
N LEU A 84 11.26 -3.60 7.85
CA LEU A 84 10.01 -4.27 8.17
C LEU A 84 8.97 -3.22 8.63
N LEU A 85 7.92 -3.03 7.83
CA LEU A 85 6.90 -2.00 8.11
C LEU A 85 5.85 -2.48 9.12
N SER A 86 5.67 -3.79 9.26
CA SER A 86 4.84 -4.42 10.28
C SER A 86 5.13 -5.93 10.33
N GLU A 87 5.16 -6.52 11.53
CA GLU A 87 5.25 -7.98 11.77
C GLU A 87 3.94 -8.72 11.43
N ARG A 88 2.87 -7.99 11.07
CA ARG A 88 1.51 -8.54 10.93
C ARG A 88 1.26 -9.10 9.53
N ARG A 89 0.63 -10.28 9.47
CA ARG A 89 0.31 -11.01 8.22
C ARG A 89 -0.97 -10.56 7.49
N ASN A 90 -1.73 -9.61 8.04
CA ASN A 90 -3.04 -9.18 7.52
C ASN A 90 -2.99 -7.86 6.72
N ILE A 91 -1.99 -7.67 5.86
CA ILE A 91 -1.92 -6.52 4.95
C ILE A 91 -2.37 -6.95 3.56
N VAL A 92 -3.61 -6.61 3.19
CA VAL A 92 -4.13 -6.89 1.84
C VAL A 92 -3.54 -5.87 0.86
N LYS A 93 -2.48 -6.27 0.16
CA LYS A 93 -1.90 -5.51 -0.95
C LYS A 93 -2.68 -5.83 -2.23
N ARG A 94 -3.33 -4.85 -2.84
CA ARG A 94 -3.76 -4.99 -4.24
C ARG A 94 -2.58 -4.58 -5.11
N PRO A 95 -1.96 -5.49 -5.89
CA PRO A 95 -0.97 -5.07 -6.87
C PRO A 95 -1.70 -4.35 -8.00
N SER A 96 -1.37 -3.07 -8.24
CA SER A 96 -1.69 -2.43 -9.52
C SER A 96 -0.86 -3.13 -10.59
N ARG A 97 -1.53 -3.54 -11.66
CA ARG A 97 -0.98 -4.42 -12.69
C ARG A 97 -0.10 -3.59 -13.64
N LEU A 98 1.10 -3.18 -13.20
CA LEU A 98 2.14 -2.59 -14.05
C LEU A 98 3.59 -3.04 -13.75
N ALA A 99 3.82 -3.94 -12.80
CA ALA A 99 5.14 -4.55 -12.62
C ALA A 99 5.29 -5.79 -13.52
N GLY A 100 5.39 -5.56 -14.83
CA GLY A 100 5.45 -6.63 -15.82
C GLY A 100 6.13 -6.24 -17.11
N ALA A 101 7.28 -5.54 -17.05
CA ALA A 101 8.04 -5.19 -18.26
C ALA A 101 9.58 -5.25 -18.16
N HIS A 102 10.18 -5.46 -16.98
CA HIS A 102 11.65 -5.39 -16.85
C HIS A 102 12.33 -6.65 -16.27
N GLN A 103 11.89 -7.84 -16.68
CA GLN A 103 12.65 -9.06 -16.40
C GLN A 103 12.80 -9.96 -17.63
N LYS A 104 13.32 -9.39 -18.74
CA LYS A 104 13.82 -10.15 -19.90
C LYS A 104 15.01 -9.47 -20.59
N GLN A 105 16.09 -9.14 -19.88
CA GLN A 105 17.40 -8.88 -20.55
C GLN A 105 18.65 -9.45 -19.85
N ALA A 106 18.57 -10.02 -18.65
CA ALA A 106 19.76 -10.50 -17.92
C ALA A 106 20.15 -11.99 -18.14
N LYS A 107 19.69 -12.65 -19.21
CA LYS A 107 20.03 -14.09 -19.47
C LYS A 107 20.53 -14.40 -20.89
N LYS A 108 21.11 -13.43 -21.60
CA LYS A 108 21.67 -13.65 -22.96
C LYS A 108 23.13 -13.21 -23.18
N LYS A 109 23.92 -13.05 -22.11
CA LYS A 109 25.37 -12.84 -22.22
C LYS A 109 26.09 -13.78 -21.27
N GLY A 110 26.41 -14.98 -21.78
CA GLY A 110 27.11 -16.00 -21.00
C GLY A 110 27.15 -17.35 -21.70
N HIS A 111 27.59 -17.37 -22.97
CA HIS A 111 28.23 -18.52 -23.60
C HIS A 111 28.84 -18.13 -24.95
N TRP A 112 30.02 -18.69 -25.24
CA TRP A 112 30.88 -18.62 -26.43
C TRP A 112 32.01 -17.59 -26.39
N GLY A 113 33.21 -18.14 -26.22
CA GLY A 113 34.52 -17.50 -26.10
C GLY A 113 35.45 -18.44 -25.37
#